data_AF-A0A7M2XV61-F1
#
_entry.id   AF-A0A7M2XV61-F1
#
_cell.length_a   1.000
_cell.length_b   1.000
_cell.length_c   1.000
_cell.angle_alpha   90.00
_cell.angle_beta   90.00
_cell.angle_gamma   90.00
#
_symmetry.space_group_name_H-M   'P 1'
#
loop_
_entity.id
_entity.type
_entity.pdbx_description
1 polymer ?
#
loop_
_entity_poly.entity_id
_entity_poly.type
_entity_poly.pdbx_seq_one_letter_code
_entity_poly.pdbx_strand_id
1 'polypeptide(L)'
;MKRSAPDSNAPHEVDFQHIPTGGFFAECTQPSRQSAEEFALAKLVSLGEDPDVAAHAVALAGYTAADARTYAVRIYPTRTAIPPQ
;
A
#
# COMPACT_ATOMS: atom_id res chain seq x y z
N MET A 1 -30.37 4.61 1.56
CA MET A 1 -29.33 3.66 1.09
C MET A 1 -28.06 3.91 1.87
N LYS A 2 -27.79 3.14 2.94
CA LYS A 2 -26.49 3.18 3.62
C LYS A 2 -25.58 2.29 2.79
N ARG A 3 -24.63 2.89 2.07
CA ARG A 3 -23.50 2.14 1.49
C ARG A 3 -22.76 1.57 2.70
N SER A 4 -22.92 0.28 2.96
CA SER A 4 -22.10 -0.45 3.92
C SER A 4 -20.65 -0.17 3.53
N ALA A 5 -19.92 0.56 4.38
CA ALA A 5 -18.49 0.69 4.21
C ALA A 5 -17.94 -0.74 4.15
N PRO A 6 -17.29 -1.17 3.05
CA PRO A 6 -16.71 -2.50 3.01
C PRO A 6 -15.70 -2.59 4.14
N ASP A 7 -15.81 -3.65 4.93
CA ASP A 7 -15.00 -3.95 6.12
C ASP A 7 -13.62 -3.30 6.08
N SER A 8 -13.42 -2.27 6.89
CA SER A 8 -12.12 -1.62 7.10
C SER A 8 -11.05 -2.55 7.70
N ASN A 9 -11.37 -3.83 7.91
CA ASN A 9 -10.53 -4.90 8.45
C ASN A 9 -10.21 -6.01 7.45
N ALA A 10 -10.51 -5.84 6.16
CA ALA A 10 -10.02 -6.79 5.16
C ALA A 10 -8.47 -6.73 5.09
N PRO A 11 -7.79 -7.88 4.98
CA PRO A 11 -6.34 -7.89 4.84
C PRO A 11 -5.93 -7.26 3.50
N HIS A 12 -4.88 -6.44 3.53
CA HIS A 12 -4.35 -5.70 2.39
C HIS A 12 -2.92 -6.14 2.09
N GLU A 13 -2.61 -6.31 0.82
CA GLU A 13 -1.24 -6.51 0.35
C GLU A 13 -0.57 -5.15 0.15
N VAL A 14 0.72 -5.12 0.45
CA VAL A 14 1.60 -3.98 0.25
C VAL A 14 2.76 -4.42 -0.60
N ASP A 15 2.88 -3.85 -1.79
CA ASP A 15 4.00 -4.08 -2.70
C ASP A 15 4.87 -2.84 -2.82
N PHE A 16 6.18 -3.05 -2.86
CA PHE A 16 7.15 -1.99 -3.13
C PHE A 16 7.89 -2.26 -4.43
N GLN A 17 8.00 -1.20 -5.21
CA GLN A 17 8.76 -1.17 -6.45
C GLN A 17 9.89 -0.14 -6.33
N HIS A 18 11.08 -0.52 -6.78
CA HIS A 18 12.17 0.42 -7.00
C HIS A 18 12.04 1.00 -8.42
N ILE A 19 11.70 2.28 -8.52
CA ILE A 19 11.38 2.95 -9.79
C ILE A 19 12.55 2.90 -10.78
N PRO A 20 13.81 3.21 -10.40
CA PRO A 20 14.93 3.23 -11.35
C PRO A 20 15.23 1.87 -12.01
N THR A 21 15.04 0.77 -11.29
CA THR A 21 15.30 -0.58 -11.84
C THR A 21 14.02 -1.29 -12.29
N GLY A 22 12.85 -0.73 -11.98
CA GLY A 22 11.54 -1.35 -12.19
C GLY A 22 11.27 -2.59 -11.32
N GLY A 23 12.19 -2.97 -10.43
CA GLY A 23 12.13 -4.22 -9.68
C GLY A 23 11.22 -4.16 -8.46
N PHE A 24 10.39 -5.18 -8.27
CA PHE A 24 9.66 -5.41 -7.03
C PHE A 24 10.56 -6.12 -6.02
N PHE A 25 10.54 -5.68 -4.76
CA PHE A 25 11.51 -6.18 -3.77
C PHE A 25 10.90 -6.51 -2.40
N ALA A 26 9.63 -6.17 -2.16
CA ALA A 26 8.93 -6.55 -0.95
C ALA A 26 7.42 -6.62 -1.22
N GLU A 27 6.82 -7.70 -0.74
CA GLU A 27 5.38 -7.96 -0.67
C GLU A 27 5.08 -8.34 0.79
N CYS A 28 4.06 -7.73 1.40
CA CYS A 28 3.57 -8.18 2.70
C CYS A 28 2.06 -8.03 2.80
N THR A 29 1.42 -8.94 3.53
CA THR A 29 0.00 -8.83 3.86
C THR A 29 -0.14 -8.21 5.25
N GLN A 30 -0.91 -7.14 5.34
CA GLN A 30 -1.25 -6.44 6.57
C GLN A 30 -2.73 -6.72 6.91
N PRO A 31 -3.07 -6.78 8.21
CA PRO A 31 -4.40 -7.19 8.65
C PRO A 31 -5.51 -6.20 8.29
N SER A 32 -5.16 -4.93 8.04
CA SER A 32 -6.10 -3.88 7.65
C SER A 32 -5.42 -2.88 6.72
N ARG A 33 -6.23 -2.02 6.09
CA ARG A 33 -5.72 -0.89 5.30
C ARG A 33 -4.85 0.04 6.14
N GLN A 34 -5.27 0.32 7.37
CA GLN A 34 -4.52 1.20 8.26
C GLN A 34 -3.14 0.62 8.59
N SER A 35 -3.07 -0.67 8.94
CA SER A 35 -1.79 -1.34 9.19
C SER A 35 -0.91 -1.40 7.94
N ALA A 36 -1.52 -1.54 6.75
CA ALA A 36 -0.82 -1.42 5.47
C ALA A 36 -0.16 -0.06 5.27
N GLU A 37 -0.89 1.02 5.56
CA GLU A 37 -0.40 2.38 5.43
C GLU A 37 0.72 2.69 6.43
N GLU A 38 0.56 2.31 7.69
CA GLU A 38 1.57 2.50 8.74
C GLU A 38 2.86 1.74 8.41
N PHE A 39 2.74 0.48 7.96
CA PHE A 39 3.89 -0.32 7.54
C PHE A 39 4.58 0.28 6.30
N ALA A 40 3.80 0.68 5.30
CA ALA A 40 4.30 1.27 4.07
C ALA A 40 5.08 2.56 4.32
N LEU A 41 4.51 3.46 5.13
CA LEU A 41 5.16 4.71 5.51
C LEU A 41 6.49 4.46 6.23
N ALA A 42 6.48 3.61 7.27
CA ALA A 42 7.68 3.29 8.03
C ALA A 42 8.78 2.69 7.12
N LYS A 43 8.38 1.84 6.15
CA LYS A 43 9.30 1.23 5.21
C LYS A 43 9.91 2.26 4.25
N LEU A 44 9.10 3.10 3.63
CA LEU A 44 9.58 4.15 2.70
C LEU A 44 10.56 5.10 3.39
N VAL A 45 10.23 5.55 4.61
CA VAL A 45 11.13 6.40 5.42
C VAL A 45 12.43 5.67 5.75
N SER A 46 12.37 4.37 6.10
CA SER A 46 13.58 3.58 6.37
C SER A 46 14.49 3.39 5.14
N LEU A 47 13.92 3.49 3.94
CA LEU A 47 14.62 3.42 2.66
C LEU A 47 15.18 4.78 2.21
N GLY A 48 14.93 5.84 2.97
CA GLY A 48 15.44 7.20 2.74
C GLY A 48 14.49 8.11 1.98
N GLU A 49 13.22 7.74 1.80
CA GLU A 49 12.22 8.66 1.25
C GLU A 49 11.87 9.77 2.25
N ASP A 50 11.48 10.91 1.72
CA ASP A 50 10.97 12.02 2.54
C ASP A 50 9.65 11.62 3.22
N PRO A 51 9.49 11.84 4.54
CA PRO A 51 8.28 11.44 5.26
C PRO A 51 6.98 12.05 4.73
N ASP A 52 6.99 13.31 4.28
CA ASP A 52 5.79 13.98 3.78
C ASP A 52 5.41 13.43 2.41
N VAL A 53 6.41 13.20 1.55
CA VAL A 53 6.19 12.59 0.23
C VAL A 53 5.75 11.13 0.36
N ALA A 54 6.36 10.37 1.28
CA ALA A 54 5.99 9.00 1.57
C ALA A 54 4.55 8.90 2.10
N ALA A 55 4.16 9.78 3.04
CA ALA A 55 2.79 9.81 3.56
C ALA A 55 1.77 10.13 2.46
N HIS A 56 2.10 11.07 1.57
CA HIS A 56 1.26 11.39 0.43
C HIS A 56 1.11 10.21 -0.54
N ALA A 57 2.20 9.54 -0.88
CA ALA A 57 2.18 8.37 -1.75
C ALA A 57 1.34 7.23 -1.15
N VAL A 58 1.52 6.92 0.14
CA VAL A 58 0.76 5.89 0.84
C VAL A 58 -0.75 6.18 0.84
N ALA A 59 -1.15 7.43 1.07
CA ALA A 59 -2.55 7.83 1.04
C ALA A 59 -3.20 7.66 -0.35
N LEU A 60 -2.41 7.81 -1.43
CA LEU A 60 -2.86 7.62 -2.81
C LEU A 60 -2.75 6.16 -3.29
N ALA A 61 -2.04 5.31 -2.55
CA ALA A 61 -1.76 3.94 -2.96
C ALA A 61 -3.05 3.10 -3.03
N GLY A 62 -3.17 2.34 -4.11
CA GLY A 62 -4.33 1.50 -4.40
C GLY A 62 -3.91 0.29 -5.23
N TYR A 63 -4.79 -0.12 -6.14
CA TYR A 63 -4.42 -1.05 -7.21
C TYR A 63 -3.36 -0.47 -8.16
N THR A 64 -3.27 0.86 -8.25
CA THR A 64 -2.20 1.57 -8.96
C THR A 64 -1.08 1.92 -7.99
N ALA A 65 0.17 1.85 -8.48
CA ALA A 65 1.32 2.32 -7.73
C ALA A 65 1.23 3.83 -7.50
N ALA A 66 1.57 4.26 -6.30
CA ALA A 66 1.78 5.67 -5.97
C ALA A 66 3.28 5.89 -5.74
N ASP A 67 3.81 6.92 -6.40
CA ASP A 67 5.24 7.21 -6.42
C ASP A 67 5.62 8.11 -5.25
N ALA A 68 6.55 7.65 -4.41
CA ALA A 68 7.14 8.43 -3.33
C ALA A 68 8.42 9.17 -3.76
N ARG A 69 9.15 8.65 -4.76
CA ARG A 69 10.18 9.33 -5.59
C ARG A 69 11.15 8.32 -6.21
N THR A 70 11.87 7.58 -5.36
CA THR A 70 12.77 6.47 -5.75
C THR A 70 12.02 5.15 -5.69
N TYR A 71 11.10 5.05 -4.74
CA TYR A 71 10.23 3.90 -4.55
C TYR A 71 8.77 4.26 -4.84
N ALA A 72 8.03 3.26 -5.30
CA ALA A 72 6.58 3.31 -5.45
C ALA A 72 5.95 2.23 -4.58
N VAL A 73 4.73 2.48 -4.11
CA VAL A 73 3.98 1.56 -3.25
C VAL A 73 2.60 1.28 -3.81
N ARG A 74 2.13 0.04 -3.67
CA ARG A 74 0.74 -0.37 -3.93
C ARG A 74 0.14 -0.89 -2.64
N ILE A 75 -1.13 -0.55 -2.39
CA ILE A 75 -1.88 -1.05 -1.25
C ILE A 75 -3.27 -1.46 -1.73
N TYR A 76 -3.54 -2.76 -1.78
CA TYR A 76 -4.79 -3.29 -2.33
C TYR A 76 -5.31 -4.46 -1.50
N PRO A 77 -6.63 -4.69 -1.44
CA PRO A 77 -7.18 -5.79 -0.66
C PRO A 77 -6.71 -7.14 -1.25
N THR A 78 -6.36 -8.06 -0.36
CA THR A 78 -5.99 -9.44 -0.73
C THR A 78 -7.11 -10.09 -1.56
N ARG A 79 -6.75 -10.95 -2.50
CA ARG A 79 -7.74 -11.65 -3.36
C ARG A 79 -8.70 -12.52 -2.54
N THR A 80 -8.31 -12.94 -1.35
CA THR A 80 -9.16 -13.70 -0.40
C THR A 80 -10.28 -12.86 0.23
N ALA A 81 -10.17 -11.52 0.20
CA ALA A 81 -11.19 -10.60 0.68
C ALA A 81 -12.26 -10.26 -0.37
N ILE A 82 -12.07 -10.67 -1.63
CA ILE A 82 -13.06 -10.52 -2.70
C ILE A 82 -13.79 -11.86 -2.84
N PRO A 83 -15.08 -11.98 -2.44
CA PRO A 83 -15.83 -13.20 -2.69
C PRO A 83 -15.89 -13.48 -4.20
N PRO A 84 -15.86 -14.76 -4.64
CA PRO A 84 -16.01 -15.09 -6.05
C PRO A 84 -17.34 -14.52 -6.58
N GLN A 85 -17.28 -13.92 -7.78
CA GLN A 85 -18.46 -13.37 -8.48
C GLN A 85 -19.38 -14.47 -8.98
#